data_AF-A0A1R3UEN7-F1
#
_entry.id   AF-A0A1R3UEN7-F1
#
_cell.length_a   1.000
_cell.length_b   1.000
_cell.length_c   1.000
_cell.angle_alpha   90.00
_cell.angle_beta   90.00
_cell.angle_gamma   90.00
#
_symmetry.space_group_name_H-M   'P 1'
#
loop_
_entity.id
_entity.type
_entity.pdbx_description
1 polymer ?
#
loop_
_entity_poly.entity_id
_entity_poly.type
_entity_poly.pdbx_seq_one_letter_code
_entity_poly.pdbx_strand_id
1 'polypeptide(L)'
;MLTSRAAILALVVCVIALSVAYPLREYVMQRAEIAQLQDDRARMEANIEELGGREEALNDDAYVEREARARLHYQYPDETAYIVIRPESEGEDEDRVDPSEPRAPWFTELWRSVEEADRPDDGL
;
A
#
# COMPACT_ATOMS: atom_id res chain seq x y z
N MET A 1 -21.97 -38.96 -57.95
CA MET A 1 -20.98 -39.48 -56.98
C MET A 1 -19.97 -38.44 -56.46
N LEU A 2 -20.13 -37.15 -56.80
CA LEU A 2 -19.23 -36.08 -56.34
C LEU A 2 -19.69 -35.43 -55.02
N THR A 3 -20.96 -35.61 -54.65
CA THR A 3 -21.61 -34.91 -53.53
C THR A 3 -21.25 -35.47 -52.15
N SER A 4 -21.05 -36.79 -52.03
CA SER A 4 -20.70 -37.42 -50.75
C SER A 4 -19.30 -37.04 -50.26
N ARG A 5 -18.31 -37.03 -51.16
CA ARG A 5 -16.93 -36.62 -50.83
C ARG A 5 -16.86 -35.13 -50.47
N ALA A 6 -17.59 -34.29 -51.20
CA ALA A 6 -17.67 -32.85 -50.90
C ALA A 6 -18.36 -32.58 -49.55
N ALA A 7 -19.44 -33.29 -49.23
CA ALA A 7 -20.12 -33.17 -47.93
C ALA A 7 -19.22 -33.59 -46.76
N ILE A 8 -18.45 -34.68 -46.92
CA ILE A 8 -17.49 -35.13 -45.91
C ILE A 8 -16.38 -34.08 -45.72
N LEU A 9 -15.83 -33.52 -46.80
CA LEU A 9 -14.82 -32.46 -46.69
C LEU A 9 -15.35 -31.21 -45.98
N ALA A 10 -16.57 -30.77 -46.31
CA ALA A 10 -17.19 -29.63 -45.65
C ALA A 10 -17.38 -29.87 -44.14
N LEU A 11 -17.82 -31.07 -43.75
CA LEU A 11 -17.95 -31.46 -42.35
C LEU A 11 -16.60 -31.47 -41.63
N VAL A 12 -15.56 -32.03 -42.24
CA VAL A 12 -14.20 -32.05 -41.68
C VAL A 12 -13.67 -30.62 -41.48
N VAL A 13 -13.86 -29.73 -42.46
CA VAL A 13 -13.47 -28.31 -42.34
C VAL A 13 -14.24 -27.62 -41.22
N CYS A 14 -15.55 -27.86 -41.10
CA CYS A 14 -16.34 -27.35 -39.97
C CYS A 14 -15.83 -27.85 -38.62
N VAL A 15 -15.50 -29.13 -38.50
CA VAL A 15 -14.95 -29.71 -37.26
C VAL A 15 -13.59 -29.10 -36.92
N ILE A 16 -12.70 -28.93 -37.90
CA ILE A 16 -11.40 -28.28 -37.70
C ILE A 16 -11.59 -26.82 -37.28
N ALA A 17 -12.48 -26.09 -37.94
CA ALA A 17 -12.75 -24.69 -37.58
C ALA A 17 -13.28 -24.55 -36.14
N LEU A 18 -14.20 -25.42 -35.71
CA LEU A 18 -14.71 -25.44 -34.33
C LEU A 18 -13.63 -25.86 -33.33
N SER A 19 -12.78 -26.83 -33.69
CA SER A 19 -11.66 -27.28 -32.85
C SER A 19 -10.58 -26.22 -32.68
N VAL A 20 -10.43 -25.29 -33.62
CA VAL A 20 -9.45 -24.19 -33.57
C VAL A 20 -10.05 -22.91 -32.95
N ALA A 21 -11.37 -22.71 -33.07
CA ALA A 21 -12.07 -21.59 -32.43
C ALA A 21 -12.00 -21.64 -30.89
N TYR A 22 -12.10 -22.84 -30.31
CA TYR A 22 -11.99 -23.03 -28.85
C TYR A 22 -10.62 -22.69 -28.23
N PRO A 23 -9.46 -23.10 -28.80
CA PRO A 23 -8.14 -22.82 -28.24
C PRO A 23 -7.67 -21.37 -28.44
N LEU A 24 -8.21 -20.63 -29.42
CA LEU A 24 -7.85 -19.22 -29.59
C LEU A 24 -8.26 -18.35 -28.38
N ARG A 25 -9.42 -18.65 -27.75
CA ARG A 25 -9.87 -17.89 -26.57
C ARG A 25 -8.90 -18.04 -25.38
N GLU A 26 -8.34 -19.24 -25.23
CA GLU A 26 -7.43 -19.58 -24.14
C GLU A 26 -6.04 -18.96 -24.37
N TYR A 27 -5.61 -18.90 -25.63
CA TYR A 27 -4.31 -18.34 -26.00
C TYR A 27 -4.22 -16.82 -25.77
N VAL A 28 -5.33 -16.10 -25.92
CA VAL A 28 -5.39 -14.65 -25.66
C VAL A 28 -5.40 -14.34 -24.16
N MET A 29 -6.03 -15.19 -23.33
CA MET A 29 -5.99 -15.03 -21.87
C MET A 29 -4.61 -15.34 -21.27
N GLN A 30 -3.91 -16.37 -21.77
CA GLN A 30 -2.56 -16.71 -21.29
C GLN A 30 -1.54 -15.59 -21.48
N ARG A 31 -1.66 -14.79 -22.55
CA ARG A 31 -0.73 -13.67 -22.79
C ARG A 31 -0.90 -12.51 -21.80
N ALA A 32 -2.13 -12.23 -21.39
CA ALA A 32 -2.40 -11.22 -20.38
C ALA A 32 -1.88 -11.68 -19.00
N GLU A 33 -2.07 -12.97 -18.69
CA GLU A 33 -1.56 -13.58 -17.45
C GLU A 33 -0.03 -13.55 -17.37
N ILE A 34 0.68 -13.87 -18.47
CA ILE A 34 2.15 -13.79 -18.51
C ILE A 34 2.63 -12.34 -18.32
N ALA A 35 1.97 -11.36 -18.95
CA ALA A 35 2.35 -9.96 -18.80
C ALA A 35 2.13 -9.47 -17.36
N GLN A 36 1.01 -9.85 -16.75
CA GLN A 36 0.72 -9.51 -15.35
C GLN A 36 1.72 -10.15 -14.39
N LEU A 37 2.03 -11.44 -14.57
CA LEU A 37 3.01 -12.14 -13.74
C LEU A 37 4.43 -11.55 -13.87
N GLN A 38 4.80 -11.06 -15.05
CA GLN A 38 6.09 -10.37 -15.26
C GLN A 38 6.13 -9.02 -14.55
N ASP A 39 5.05 -8.24 -14.59
CA ASP A 39 4.95 -6.97 -13.87
C ASP A 39 5.00 -7.18 -12.35
N ASP A 40 4.24 -8.14 -11.83
CA ASP A 40 4.26 -8.48 -10.40
C ASP A 40 5.65 -8.94 -9.95
N ARG A 41 6.35 -9.73 -10.76
CA ARG A 41 7.73 -10.13 -10.48
C ARG A 41 8.66 -8.92 -10.42
N ALA A 42 8.60 -8.02 -11.39
CA ALA A 42 9.43 -6.81 -11.42
C ALA A 42 9.17 -5.92 -10.19
N ARG A 43 7.91 -5.77 -9.79
CA ARG A 43 7.53 -5.04 -8.57
C ARG A 43 8.07 -5.70 -7.31
N MET A 44 8.00 -7.03 -7.20
CA MET A 44 8.55 -7.76 -6.05
C MET A 44 10.07 -7.64 -5.98
N GLU A 45 10.77 -7.76 -7.10
CA GLU A 45 12.23 -7.59 -7.18
C GLU A 45 12.64 -6.17 -6.73
N ALA A 46 11.94 -5.13 -7.20
CA ALA A 46 12.18 -3.75 -6.77
C ALA A 46 11.93 -3.54 -5.27
N ASN A 47 10.88 -4.16 -4.71
CA ASN A 47 10.62 -4.08 -3.27
C ASN A 47 11.73 -4.76 -2.46
N ILE A 48 12.23 -5.91 -2.92
CA ILE A 48 13.33 -6.61 -2.23
C ILE A 48 14.59 -5.73 -2.22
N GLU A 49 14.93 -5.10 -3.34
CA GLU A 49 16.07 -4.18 -3.42
C GLU A 49 15.91 -2.99 -2.47
N GLU A 50 14.73 -2.36 -2.47
CA GLU A 50 14.43 -1.22 -1.62
C GLU A 50 14.47 -1.59 -0.12
N LEU A 51 13.86 -2.72 0.26
CA LEU A 51 13.87 -3.20 1.63
C LEU A 51 15.27 -3.61 2.07
N GLY A 52 16.04 -4.28 1.21
CA GLY A 52 17.44 -4.64 1.50
C GLY A 52 18.30 -3.41 1.73
N GLY A 53 18.16 -2.37 0.91
CA GLY A 53 18.87 -1.10 1.11
C GLY A 53 18.49 -0.40 2.42
N ARG A 54 17.21 -0.45 2.82
CA ARG A 54 16.76 0.08 4.12
C ARG A 54 17.32 -0.72 5.29
N GLU A 55 17.36 -2.05 5.18
CA GLU A 55 17.94 -2.91 6.21
C GLU A 55 19.42 -2.62 6.41
N GLU A 56 20.18 -2.51 5.31
CA GLU A 56 21.61 -2.15 5.37
C GLU A 56 21.81 -0.76 6.00
N ALA A 57 20.98 0.23 5.64
CA ALA A 57 21.02 1.54 6.26
C ALA A 57 20.69 1.50 7.75
N LEU A 58 19.72 0.70 8.17
CA LEU A 58 19.32 0.56 9.59
C LEU A 58 20.32 -0.26 10.42
N ASN A 59 21.17 -1.07 9.79
CA ASN A 59 22.25 -1.79 10.47
C ASN A 59 23.45 -0.88 10.83
N ASP A 60 23.53 0.33 10.26
CA ASP A 60 24.52 1.33 10.65
C ASP A 60 24.00 2.16 11.83
N ASP A 61 24.58 1.96 13.02
CA ASP A 61 24.25 2.71 14.23
C ASP A 61 24.31 4.23 14.01
N ALA A 62 25.26 4.72 13.20
CA ALA A 62 25.39 6.15 12.92
C ALA A 62 24.22 6.68 12.06
N TYR A 63 23.63 5.84 11.20
CA TYR A 63 22.42 6.19 10.45
C TYR A 63 21.21 6.28 11.38
N VAL A 64 21.04 5.30 12.27
CA VAL A 64 19.97 5.28 13.27
C VAL A 64 20.06 6.48 14.21
N GLU A 65 21.25 6.82 14.71
CA GLU A 65 21.47 7.99 15.56
C GLU A 65 21.11 9.31 14.86
N ARG A 66 21.50 9.47 13.59
CA ARG A 66 21.14 10.65 12.79
C ARG A 66 19.63 10.76 12.61
N GLU A 67 18.98 9.65 12.27
CA GLU A 67 17.52 9.61 12.05
C GLU A 67 16.75 9.87 13.35
N ALA A 68 17.18 9.28 14.47
CA ALA A 68 16.61 9.51 15.78
C ALA A 68 16.78 10.97 16.23
N ARG A 69 17.96 11.57 16.00
CA ARG A 69 18.19 12.98 16.33
C ARG A 69 17.38 13.93 15.42
N ALA A 70 17.28 13.61 14.12
CA ALA A 70 16.59 14.45 13.14
C ALA A 70 15.06 14.40 13.28
N ARG A 71 14.48 13.21 13.52
CA ARG A 71 13.02 13.02 13.57
C ARG A 71 12.43 12.96 14.97
N LEU A 72 13.16 12.40 15.93
CA LEU A 72 12.67 12.18 17.30
C LEU A 72 13.28 13.16 18.31
N HIS A 73 14.16 14.07 17.87
CA HIS A 73 14.91 14.99 18.73
C HIS A 73 15.62 14.26 19.88
N TYR A 74 16.09 13.03 19.63
CA TYR A 74 16.79 12.23 20.62
C TYR A 74 18.17 12.84 20.93
N GLN A 75 18.54 12.83 22.22
CA GLN A 75 19.82 13.35 22.72
C GLN A 75 20.39 12.39 23.76
N TYR A 76 21.71 12.36 23.90
CA TYR A 76 22.34 11.62 24.99
C TYR A 76 22.12 12.33 26.35
N PRO A 77 22.17 11.61 27.48
CA PRO A 77 21.92 12.17 28.81
C PRO A 77 22.85 13.33 29.21
N ASP A 78 24.03 13.43 28.58
CA ASP A 78 25.06 14.45 28.81
C ASP A 78 25.10 15.53 27.71
N GLU A 79 24.22 15.48 26.71
CA GLU A 79 24.11 16.48 25.64
C GLU A 79 23.11 17.60 25.98
N THR A 80 23.43 18.84 25.61
CA THR A 80 22.52 20.00 25.75
C THR A 80 21.94 20.36 24.38
N ALA A 81 20.64 20.10 24.16
CA ALA A 81 19.95 20.55 22.94
C ALA A 81 19.65 22.06 22.98
N TYR A 82 19.90 22.74 21.86
CA TYR A 82 19.53 24.13 21.65
C TYR A 82 18.36 24.18 20.67
N ILE A 83 17.24 24.75 21.10
CA ILE A 83 16.11 25.07 20.21
C ILE A 83 16.27 26.53 19.80
N VAL A 84 16.39 26.78 18.50
CA VAL A 84 16.45 28.14 17.97
C VAL A 84 15.04 28.71 17.96
N ILE A 85 14.68 29.41 19.02
CA ILE A 85 13.47 30.24 19.06
C ILE A 85 13.78 31.49 18.25
N ARG A 86 13.19 31.58 17.05
CA ARG A 86 13.23 32.81 16.28
C ARG A 86 12.37 33.84 17.01
N PRO A 87 12.87 35.05 17.33
CA PRO A 87 12.02 36.10 17.88
C PRO A 87 10.88 36.32 16.90
N GLU A 88 9.67 36.22 17.42
CA GLU A 88 8.42 36.37 16.69
C GLU A 88 8.47 37.65 15.84
N SER A 89 8.63 37.48 14.52
CA SER A 89 8.04 38.45 13.61
C SER A 89 6.54 38.30 13.79
N GLU A 90 5.88 39.36 14.28
CA GLU A 90 4.43 39.43 14.46
C GLU A 90 3.69 38.77 13.28
N GLY A 91 3.22 37.54 13.50
CA GLY A 91 2.55 36.75 12.47
C GLY A 91 2.83 35.26 12.62
N GLU A 92 1.79 34.52 13.01
CA GLU A 92 1.70 33.05 13.14
C GLU A 92 1.86 32.51 14.57
N ASP A 93 1.02 33.03 15.47
CA ASP A 93 0.54 32.30 16.65
C ASP A 93 -0.61 31.34 16.23
N GLU A 94 -0.28 30.24 15.57
CA GLU A 94 -1.13 29.05 15.55
C GLU A 94 -0.30 27.92 16.18
N ASP A 95 -0.85 27.23 17.18
CA ASP A 95 -0.25 26.11 17.93
C ASP A 95 0.59 26.39 19.19
N ARG A 96 0.33 27.47 19.93
CA ARG A 96 0.58 27.45 21.39
C ARG A 96 -0.46 26.54 22.07
N VAL A 97 -0.17 25.24 22.14
CA VAL A 97 -0.94 24.31 22.99
C VAL A 97 -0.52 24.56 24.45
N ASP A 98 -1.42 25.15 25.23
CA ASP A 98 -1.28 25.28 26.68
C ASP A 98 -1.24 23.87 27.33
N PRO A 99 -0.15 23.48 28.02
CA PRO A 99 -0.05 22.18 28.70
C PRO A 99 -0.99 22.04 29.91
N SER A 100 -1.66 23.12 30.32
CA SER A 100 -2.40 23.21 31.59
C SER A 100 -3.83 22.65 31.51
N GLU A 101 -4.34 22.36 30.33
CA GLU A 101 -5.61 21.67 30.14
C GLU A 101 -5.37 20.24 29.65
N PRO A 102 -5.73 19.20 30.44
CA PRO A 102 -5.79 17.84 29.95
C PRO A 102 -6.92 17.73 28.92
N ARG A 103 -6.65 18.10 27.67
CA ARG A 103 -7.55 17.79 26.55
C ARG A 103 -7.56 16.27 26.45
N ALA A 104 -8.73 15.67 26.70
CA ALA A 104 -8.88 14.23 26.60
C ALA A 104 -8.35 13.80 25.21
N PRO A 105 -7.51 12.76 25.11
CA PRO A 105 -6.98 12.34 23.83
C PRO A 105 -8.11 12.04 22.84
N TRP A 106 -7.98 12.42 21.57
CA TRP A 106 -9.04 12.27 20.56
C TRP A 106 -9.59 10.82 20.46
N PHE A 107 -8.77 9.82 20.78
CA PHE A 107 -9.20 8.41 20.79
C PHE A 107 -10.25 8.12 21.87
N THR A 108 -10.26 8.87 22.98
CA THR A 108 -11.25 8.71 24.06
C THR A 108 -12.63 9.18 23.62
N GLU A 109 -12.71 10.24 22.80
CA GLU A 109 -13.97 10.70 22.21
C GLU A 109 -14.51 9.68 21.20
N LEU A 110 -13.64 9.10 20.38
CA LEU A 110 -14.01 8.05 19.43
C LEU A 110 -14.58 6.83 20.15
N TRP A 111 -13.89 6.31 21.18
CA TRP A 111 -14.36 5.15 21.94
C TRP A 111 -15.67 5.42 22.68
N ARG A 112 -15.85 6.64 23.21
CA ARG A 112 -17.12 7.05 23.84
C ARG A 112 -18.28 7.01 22.85
N SER A 113 -18.06 7.38 21.59
CA SER A 113 -19.11 7.33 20.56
C SER A 113 -19.56 5.90 20.24
N VAL A 114 -18.63 4.94 20.27
CA VAL A 114 -18.92 3.51 20.07
C VAL A 114 -19.68 2.94 21.27
N GLU A 115 -19.26 3.28 22.49
CA GLU A 115 -19.94 2.85 23.72
C GLU A 115 -21.34 3.45 23.86
N GLU A 116 -21.54 4.68 23.39
CA GLU A 116 -22.86 5.31 23.32
C GLU A 116 -23.76 4.63 22.28
N ALA A 117 -23.20 4.22 21.14
CA ALA A 117 -23.94 3.53 20.08
C ALA A 117 -24.31 2.07 20.42
N ASP A 118 -23.54 1.43 21.31
CA ASP A 118 -23.80 0.06 21.78
C ASP A 118 -24.86 -0.01 22.90
N ARG A 119 -25.25 1.14 23.46
CA ARG A 119 -26.30 1.17 24.48
C ARG A 119 -27.65 0.89 23.80
N PRO A 120 -28.37 -0.19 24.17
CA PRO A 120 -29.69 -0.45 23.60
C PRO A 120 -30.62 0.71 23.94
N ASP A 121 -31.42 1.11 22.95
CA ASP A 121 -32.49 2.09 23.12
C ASP A 121 -33.53 1.48 24.07
N ASP A 122 -33.37 1.68 25.37
CA ASP A 122 -34.34 1.33 26.40
C ASP A 122 -35.50 2.33 26.32
N GLY A 123 -36.19 2.32 25.18
CA GLY A 123 -37.40 3.06 24.92
C GLY A 123 -38.55 2.57 25.78
N LEU A 124 -39.13 3.51 26.52
CA LEU A 124 -40.45 3.48 27.16
C LEU A 124 -41.53 2.76 26.34
#